data_AF-A0A2V2DK05-F1
#
_entry.id   AF-A0A2V2DK05-F1
#
_cell.length_a   1.000
_cell.length_b   1.000
_cell.length_c   1.000
_cell.angle_alpha   90.00
_cell.angle_beta   90.00
_cell.angle_gamma   90.00
#
_symmetry.space_group_name_H-M   'P 1'
#
loop_
_entity.id
_entity.type
_entity.pdbx_description
1 polymer ?
#
loop_
_entity_poly.entity_id
_entity_poly.type
_entity_poly.pdbx_seq_one_letter_code
_entity_poly.pdbx_strand_id
1 'polypeptide(L)'
;MGPFLIVRIRFSGMLSPKRGKGSAPQDTGRLPAPVRGRGLPHNKHYAVSRGGIRIKMGKTVRKVWNTVTSVIVVLTVLLAVALVGVRLVGLRVFAVLSGSMEPTYHTGSLIYVKSVDYKELQPGDVITFMLDEDTIATHRIVEVVPDETEPETLRFRTKGDANDAVDGGLVHYKNVVGTPVFTIPRLGYLADYIQHPPGMYVALSAGAVLILLVFLPDLFSKEEEKEGPQDRKKKKKRRRRAGQAAASRKGKGRKHQDVGNAERGSL
;
A
#
# COMPACT_ATOMS: atom_id res chain seq x y z
N MET A 1 -9.92 -37.33 -8.45
CA MET A 1 -10.15 -36.00 -7.82
C MET A 1 -9.18 -35.02 -8.46
N GLY A 2 -9.64 -33.81 -8.78
CA GLY A 2 -9.19 -33.00 -9.92
C GLY A 2 -7.73 -32.52 -9.90
N PRO A 3 -7.15 -32.20 -11.08
CA PRO A 3 -5.74 -31.89 -11.25
C PRO A 3 -5.39 -30.43 -10.94
N PHE A 4 -4.16 -30.25 -10.46
CA PHE A 4 -3.44 -28.99 -10.30
C PHE A 4 -3.51 -28.11 -11.55
N LEU A 5 -3.98 -26.85 -11.41
CA LEU A 5 -3.87 -25.83 -12.46
C LEU A 5 -2.77 -24.83 -12.06
N ILE A 6 -1.56 -25.08 -12.55
CA ILE A 6 -0.44 -24.12 -12.53
C ILE A 6 -0.71 -23.08 -13.62
N VAL A 7 -1.02 -21.83 -13.25
CA VAL A 7 -1.14 -20.72 -14.21
C VAL A 7 0.25 -20.15 -14.50
N ARG A 8 0.78 -20.48 -15.68
CA ARG A 8 2.05 -19.99 -16.23
C ARG A 8 1.80 -18.68 -17.00
N ILE A 9 2.12 -17.53 -16.42
CA ILE A 9 1.97 -16.23 -17.10
C ILE A 9 3.17 -16.00 -18.03
N ARG A 10 2.91 -16.02 -19.35
CA ARG A 10 3.88 -15.71 -20.41
C ARG A 10 3.74 -14.24 -20.78
N PHE A 11 4.70 -13.40 -20.39
CA PHE A 11 4.87 -12.06 -20.92
C PHE A 11 5.35 -12.15 -22.39
N SER A 12 4.57 -11.66 -23.34
CA SER A 12 5.02 -11.44 -24.71
C SER A 12 4.94 -9.95 -25.01
N GLY A 13 6.10 -9.39 -25.35
CA GLY A 13 6.33 -7.97 -25.50
C GLY A 13 5.58 -7.36 -26.68
N MET A 14 5.14 -6.12 -26.45
CA MET A 14 4.51 -5.25 -27.43
C MET A 14 5.61 -4.56 -28.25
N LEU A 15 5.85 -5.04 -29.47
CA LEU A 15 6.63 -4.34 -30.49
C LEU A 15 5.70 -3.56 -31.42
N SER A 16 5.92 -2.25 -31.50
CA SER A 16 5.51 -1.36 -32.60
C SER A 16 6.69 -1.24 -33.58
N PRO A 17 6.62 -0.50 -34.71
CA PRO A 17 5.57 -0.27 -35.71
C PRO A 17 6.07 -0.61 -37.15
N LYS A 18 5.20 -0.70 -38.17
CA LYS A 18 5.64 -0.48 -39.58
C LYS A 18 4.63 0.23 -40.47
N ARG A 19 5.19 1.20 -41.19
CA ARG A 19 4.68 1.96 -42.34
C ARG A 19 4.37 1.05 -43.55
N GLY A 20 3.34 1.41 -44.30
CA GLY A 20 3.19 1.18 -45.75
C GLY A 20 2.22 2.24 -46.28
N LYS A 21 2.66 3.23 -47.08
CA LYS A 21 2.66 3.22 -48.56
C LYS A 21 1.35 2.60 -49.09
N GLY A 22 0.39 3.34 -49.63
CA GLY A 22 0.49 4.43 -50.59
C GLY A 22 0.23 3.87 -51.99
N SER A 23 -1.01 3.96 -52.46
CA SER A 23 -1.39 3.70 -53.86
C SER A 23 -2.67 4.47 -54.20
N ALA A 24 -2.53 5.49 -55.02
CA ALA A 24 -3.61 6.20 -55.71
C ALA A 24 -4.04 5.43 -56.97
N PRO A 25 -5.26 5.68 -57.48
CA PRO A 25 -5.37 6.32 -58.81
C PRO A 25 -6.41 7.47 -58.78
N GLN A 26 -6.04 8.67 -59.22
CA GLN A 26 -6.30 9.21 -60.56
C GLN A 26 -7.77 9.07 -61.02
N ASP A 27 -8.57 10.11 -60.82
CA ASP A 27 -9.38 10.62 -61.92
C ASP A 27 -9.69 12.13 -61.76
N THR A 28 -9.76 12.72 -62.93
CA THR A 28 -9.80 14.09 -63.37
C THR A 28 -11.17 14.75 -63.16
N GLY A 29 -11.18 16.06 -62.90
CA GLY A 29 -12.44 16.82 -62.99
C GLY A 29 -12.48 18.14 -62.22
N ARG A 30 -12.20 19.23 -62.93
CA ARG A 30 -12.70 20.60 -62.72
C ARG A 30 -12.74 21.16 -61.28
N LEU A 31 -11.83 22.10 -61.01
CA LEU A 31 -12.02 23.15 -60.00
C LEU A 31 -12.97 24.24 -60.53
N PRO A 32 -14.13 24.52 -59.91
CA PRO A 32 -14.76 25.82 -60.00
C PRO A 32 -14.26 26.78 -58.90
N ALA A 33 -14.25 28.07 -59.24
CA ALA A 33 -13.74 29.20 -58.47
C ALA A 33 -14.30 29.32 -57.02
N PRO A 34 -13.57 29.98 -56.09
CA PRO A 34 -13.98 30.05 -54.69
C PRO A 34 -15.19 31.00 -54.52
N VAL A 35 -16.32 30.42 -54.12
CA VAL A 35 -17.48 31.17 -53.62
C VAL A 35 -17.15 31.69 -52.22
N ARG A 36 -17.30 33.01 -52.05
CA ARG A 36 -17.08 33.75 -50.79
C ARG A 36 -18.12 33.32 -49.75
N GLY A 37 -17.78 32.32 -48.95
CA GLY A 37 -18.61 31.76 -47.88
C GLY A 37 -18.44 32.51 -46.55
N ARG A 38 -19.57 32.96 -46.01
CA ARG A 38 -19.76 33.60 -44.69
C ARG A 38 -19.09 32.81 -43.55
N GLY A 39 -18.50 33.56 -42.62
CA GLY A 39 -17.85 33.03 -41.42
C GLY A 39 -18.77 32.13 -40.59
N LEU A 40 -18.26 30.95 -40.27
CA LEU A 40 -18.83 30.04 -39.27
C LEU A 40 -18.24 30.40 -37.89
N PRO A 41 -19.07 30.54 -36.85
CA PRO A 41 -18.59 30.89 -35.52
C PRO A 41 -17.83 29.74 -34.85
N HIS A 42 -16.88 30.17 -34.03
CA HIS A 42 -15.97 29.42 -33.19
C HIS A 42 -16.49 28.11 -32.57
N ASN A 43 -15.62 27.11 -32.71
CA ASN A 43 -15.45 25.90 -31.92
C ASN A 43 -15.95 26.03 -30.46
N LYS A 44 -17.08 25.40 -30.14
CA LYS A 44 -17.50 25.19 -28.75
C LYS A 44 -16.62 24.08 -28.18
N HIS A 45 -15.63 24.47 -27.36
CA HIS A 45 -14.95 23.55 -26.47
C HIS A 45 -15.97 23.02 -25.45
N TYR A 46 -16.38 21.76 -25.61
CA TYR A 46 -17.12 21.04 -24.58
C TYR A 46 -16.18 20.78 -23.40
N ALA A 47 -16.29 21.60 -22.36
CA ALA A 47 -15.64 21.34 -21.09
C ALA A 47 -16.35 20.16 -20.43
N VAL A 48 -15.71 18.99 -20.44
CA VAL A 48 -16.13 17.85 -19.61
C VAL A 48 -15.92 18.25 -18.15
N SER A 49 -17.01 18.59 -17.48
CA SER A 49 -17.04 18.90 -16.05
C SER A 49 -16.69 17.62 -15.28
N ARG A 50 -15.42 17.46 -14.92
CA ARG A 50 -14.98 16.45 -13.94
C ARG A 50 -15.47 16.90 -12.55
N GLY A 51 -16.69 16.51 -12.21
CA GLY A 51 -17.26 16.65 -10.87
C GLY A 51 -16.51 15.77 -9.87
N GLY A 52 -15.30 16.16 -9.49
CA GLY A 52 -14.62 15.60 -8.33
C GLY A 52 -15.28 16.14 -7.06
N ILE A 53 -15.69 15.24 -6.16
CA ILE A 53 -16.21 15.57 -4.83
C ILE A 53 -15.12 16.34 -4.08
N ARG A 54 -15.19 17.68 -4.09
CA ARG A 54 -14.32 18.53 -3.28
C ARG A 54 -14.86 18.54 -1.85
N ILE A 55 -14.44 17.56 -1.05
CA ILE A 55 -14.62 17.65 0.40
C ILE A 55 -13.78 18.83 0.89
N LYS A 56 -14.44 19.95 1.19
CA LYS A 56 -13.82 21.14 1.80
C LYS A 56 -13.50 20.83 3.26
N MET A 57 -12.45 20.04 3.49
CA MET A 57 -11.94 19.78 4.83
C MET A 57 -11.32 21.07 5.38
N GLY A 58 -11.69 21.49 6.59
CA GLY A 58 -11.05 22.61 7.27
C GLY A 58 -9.55 22.35 7.46
N LYS A 59 -8.71 23.40 7.46
CA LYS A 59 -7.24 23.27 7.55
C LYS A 59 -6.79 22.46 8.78
N THR A 60 -7.50 22.61 9.90
CA THR A 60 -7.27 21.85 11.13
C THR A 60 -7.62 20.37 10.96
N VAL A 61 -8.76 20.07 10.33
CA VAL A 61 -9.20 18.69 10.05
C VAL A 61 -8.23 17.99 9.10
N ARG A 62 -7.75 18.68 8.06
CA ARG A 62 -6.73 18.15 7.13
C ARG A 62 -5.41 17.84 7.87
N LYS A 63 -4.99 18.71 8.80
CA LYS A 63 -3.76 18.50 9.58
C LYS A 63 -3.89 17.31 10.52
N VAL A 64 -4.99 17.20 11.26
CA VAL A 64 -5.28 16.07 12.14
C VAL A 64 -5.35 14.76 11.35
N TRP A 65 -6.06 14.74 10.22
CA TRP A 65 -6.15 13.58 9.35
C TRP A 65 -4.78 13.10 8.85
N ASN A 66 -3.93 14.03 8.41
CA ASN A 66 -2.57 13.70 7.97
C ASN A 66 -1.74 13.15 9.13
N THR A 67 -1.79 13.76 10.31
CA THR A 67 -1.06 13.26 11.49
C THR A 67 -1.50 11.85 11.88
N VAL A 68 -2.81 11.60 11.93
CA VAL A 68 -3.35 10.26 12.25
C VAL A 68 -2.93 9.24 11.20
N THR A 69 -3.05 9.58 9.91
CA THR A 69 -2.63 8.70 8.81
C THR A 69 -1.14 8.39 8.90
N SER A 70 -0.29 9.40 9.15
CA SER A 70 1.14 9.21 9.31
C SER A 70 1.48 8.32 10.50
N VAL A 71 0.81 8.48 11.65
CA VAL A 71 1.03 7.63 12.82
C VAL A 71 0.68 6.17 12.50
N ILE A 72 -0.48 5.92 11.89
CA ILE A 72 -0.89 4.56 11.50
C ILE A 72 0.13 3.93 10.54
N VAL A 73 0.59 4.68 9.54
CA VAL A 73 1.58 4.19 8.57
C VAL A 73 2.90 3.87 9.26
N VAL A 74 3.40 4.75 10.13
CA VAL A 74 4.65 4.51 10.88
C VAL A 74 4.52 3.26 11.75
N LEU A 75 3.40 3.08 12.45
CA LEU A 75 3.15 1.88 13.25
C LEU A 75 3.12 0.60 12.40
N THR A 76 2.44 0.64 11.25
CA THR A 76 2.39 -0.50 10.32
C THR A 76 3.78 -0.85 9.78
N VAL A 77 4.58 0.16 9.41
CA VAL A 77 5.96 -0.04 8.95
C VAL A 77 6.85 -0.60 10.05
N LEU A 78 6.77 -0.07 11.27
CA LEU A 78 7.52 -0.59 12.42
C LEU A 78 7.15 -2.05 12.71
N LEU A 79 5.86 -2.40 12.67
CA LEU A 79 5.40 -3.77 12.85
C LEU A 79 5.93 -4.69 11.75
N ALA A 80 5.86 -4.25 10.48
CA ALA A 80 6.38 -5.01 9.36
C ALA A 80 7.91 -5.24 9.49
N VAL A 81 8.66 -4.19 9.85
CA VAL A 81 10.11 -4.29 10.10
C VAL A 81 10.41 -5.23 11.27
N ALA A 82 9.63 -5.18 12.36
CA ALA A 82 9.81 -6.10 13.48
C ALA A 82 9.58 -7.55 13.06
N LEU A 83 8.49 -7.84 12.34
CA LEU A 83 8.17 -9.19 11.86
C LEU A 83 9.22 -9.72 10.87
N VAL A 84 9.71 -8.88 9.96
CA VAL A 84 10.79 -9.24 9.02
C VAL A 84 12.12 -9.36 9.73
N GLY A 85 12.41 -8.48 10.70
CA GLY A 85 13.63 -8.49 11.50
C GLY A 85 13.80 -9.79 12.27
N VAL A 86 12.70 -10.33 12.82
CA VAL A 86 12.72 -11.65 13.47
C VAL A 86 13.16 -12.77 12.52
N ARG A 87 12.76 -12.72 11.24
CA ARG A 87 13.24 -13.66 10.21
C ARG A 87 14.74 -13.50 9.91
N LEU A 88 15.27 -12.28 9.98
CA LEU A 88 16.70 -11.99 9.76
C LEU A 88 17.59 -12.54 10.89
N VAL A 89 17.05 -12.72 12.09
CA VAL A 89 17.74 -13.33 13.24
C VAL A 89 17.85 -14.87 13.10
N GLY A 90 17.38 -15.44 11.97
CA GLY A 90 17.43 -16.87 11.71
C GLY A 90 16.29 -17.66 12.34
N LEU A 91 15.26 -16.98 12.87
CA LEU A 91 14.06 -17.61 13.37
C LEU A 91 13.11 -17.95 12.21
N ARG A 92 12.69 -19.21 12.15
CA ARG A 92 11.69 -19.68 11.20
C ARG A 92 10.31 -19.58 11.83
N VAL A 93 9.29 -19.36 11.01
CA VAL A 93 7.94 -19.09 11.49
C VAL A 93 6.99 -20.11 10.87
N PHE A 94 6.26 -20.84 11.71
CA PHE A 94 5.29 -21.84 11.29
C PHE A 94 3.93 -21.58 11.92
N ALA A 95 2.85 -21.86 11.19
CA ALA A 95 1.50 -21.87 11.74
C ALA A 95 1.18 -23.28 12.26
N VAL A 96 0.56 -23.36 13.43
CA VAL A 96 0.10 -24.61 14.02
C VAL A 96 -1.24 -24.97 13.40
N LEU A 97 -1.27 -26.02 12.59
CA LEU A 97 -2.46 -26.42 11.82
C LEU A 97 -3.26 -27.55 12.47
N SER A 98 -2.63 -28.32 13.37
CA SER A 98 -3.24 -29.44 14.09
C SER A 98 -3.21 -29.20 15.60
N GLY A 99 -4.07 -29.93 16.32
CA GLY A 99 -4.13 -29.89 17.78
C GLY A 99 -3.26 -30.94 18.49
N SER A 100 -2.22 -31.47 17.83
CA SER A 100 -1.41 -32.56 18.40
C SER A 100 -0.52 -32.10 19.56
N MET A 101 -0.30 -30.79 19.69
CA MET A 101 0.53 -30.20 20.73
C MET A 101 -0.27 -29.51 21.84
N GLU A 102 -1.56 -29.83 21.96
CA GLU A 102 -2.41 -29.21 22.97
C GLU A 102 -2.10 -29.81 24.36
N PRO A 103 -2.09 -28.99 25.42
CA PRO A 103 -2.39 -27.55 25.46
C PRO A 103 -1.17 -26.64 25.21
N THR A 104 0.03 -27.17 25.00
CA THR A 104 1.29 -26.41 24.90
C THR A 104 1.29 -25.42 23.73
N TYR A 105 0.86 -25.84 22.55
CA TYR A 105 0.75 -24.98 21.36
C TYR A 105 -0.62 -25.10 20.74
N HIS A 106 -1.46 -24.10 20.95
CA HIS A 106 -2.82 -24.12 20.42
C HIS A 106 -2.87 -24.08 18.88
N THR A 107 -3.82 -24.79 18.31
CA THR A 107 -4.21 -24.73 16.90
C THR A 107 -4.48 -23.28 16.49
N GLY A 108 -3.96 -22.89 15.33
CA GLY A 108 -4.02 -21.52 14.81
C GLY A 108 -3.06 -20.54 15.48
N SER A 109 -2.14 -21.02 16.33
CA SER A 109 -1.01 -20.21 16.81
C SER A 109 0.09 -20.10 15.76
N LEU A 110 0.95 -19.12 15.94
CA LEU A 110 2.16 -18.95 15.14
C LEU A 110 3.38 -19.17 16.04
N ILE A 111 4.20 -20.16 15.70
CA ILE A 111 5.40 -20.53 16.46
C ILE A 111 6.66 -20.02 15.76
N TYR A 112 7.60 -19.55 16.57
CA TYR A 112 8.93 -19.11 16.14
C TYR A 112 9.94 -20.18 16.55
N VAL A 113 10.60 -20.76 15.56
CA VAL A 113 11.51 -21.89 15.69
C VAL A 113 12.94 -21.41 15.49
N LYS A 114 13.78 -21.72 16.48
CA LYS A 114 15.22 -21.45 16.45
C LYS A 114 15.97 -22.73 16.13
N SER A 115 16.94 -22.64 15.21
CA SER A 115 17.89 -23.74 14.98
C SER A 115 18.65 -24.05 16.27
N VAL A 116 18.80 -25.33 16.57
CA VAL A 116 19.51 -25.84 17.75
C VAL A 116 20.47 -26.94 17.31
N ASP A 117 21.56 -27.15 18.04
CA ASP A 117 22.41 -28.31 17.82
C ASP A 117 21.65 -29.56 18.28
N TYR A 118 21.57 -30.58 17.42
CA TYR A 118 20.87 -31.81 17.72
C TYR A 118 21.48 -32.56 18.91
N LYS A 119 22.75 -32.31 19.25
CA LYS A 119 23.43 -32.90 20.41
C LYS A 119 22.97 -32.31 21.74
N GLU A 120 22.35 -31.14 21.72
CA GLU A 120 21.81 -30.49 22.93
C GLU A 120 20.39 -30.97 23.26
N LEU A 121 19.72 -31.66 22.31
CA LEU A 121 18.35 -32.12 22.44
C LEU A 121 18.23 -33.31 23.39
N GLN A 122 17.22 -33.23 24.27
CA GLN A 122 16.97 -34.22 25.31
C GLN A 122 15.49 -34.65 25.33
N PRO A 123 15.18 -35.81 25.94
CA PRO A 123 13.80 -36.17 26.23
C PRO A 123 13.09 -35.05 27.01
N GLY A 124 11.90 -34.67 26.54
CA GLY A 124 11.12 -33.55 27.07
C GLY A 124 11.16 -32.30 26.20
N ASP A 125 12.16 -32.14 25.34
CA ASP A 125 12.25 -30.99 24.43
C ASP A 125 11.20 -31.08 23.33
N VAL A 126 10.73 -29.92 22.86
CA VAL A 126 9.86 -29.84 21.68
C VAL A 126 10.73 -29.53 20.47
N ILE A 127 10.52 -30.26 19.39
CA ILE A 127 11.20 -30.04 18.12
C ILE A 127 10.19 -29.89 16.99
N THR A 128 10.51 -28.99 16.07
CA THR A 128 9.90 -28.91 14.75
C THR A 128 10.79 -29.66 13.77
N PHE A 129 10.22 -30.58 13.00
CA PHE A 129 10.95 -31.44 12.07
C PHE A 129 10.15 -31.71 10.80
N MET A 130 10.86 -32.12 9.76
CA MET A 130 10.25 -32.61 8.52
C MET A 130 9.85 -34.07 8.69
N LEU A 131 8.54 -34.35 8.65
CA LEU A 131 7.98 -35.70 8.72
C LEU A 131 8.10 -36.41 7.37
N ASP A 132 7.86 -35.67 6.29
CA ASP A 132 8.07 -36.07 4.90
C ASP A 132 8.52 -34.84 4.08
N GLU A 133 8.60 -34.96 2.75
CA GLU A 133 9.14 -33.90 1.87
C GLU A 133 8.35 -32.59 1.96
N ASP A 134 7.04 -32.66 2.22
CA ASP A 134 6.13 -31.52 2.21
C ASP A 134 5.47 -31.24 3.58
N THR A 135 5.60 -32.16 4.54
CA THR A 135 4.93 -32.09 5.84
C THR A 135 5.92 -31.78 6.96
N ILE A 136 5.64 -30.70 7.66
CA ILE A 136 6.37 -30.29 8.87
C ILE A 136 5.49 -30.55 10.08
N ALA A 137 6.04 -31.21 11.09
CA ALA A 137 5.39 -31.49 12.37
C ALA A 137 6.18 -30.85 13.51
N THR A 138 5.51 -30.61 14.63
CA THR A 138 6.15 -30.16 15.87
C THR A 138 5.66 -31.05 16.99
N HIS A 139 6.54 -31.84 17.59
CA HIS A 139 6.22 -32.79 18.66
C HIS A 139 7.29 -32.82 19.75
N ARG A 140 6.98 -33.43 20.89
CA ARG A 140 7.90 -33.56 22.02
C ARG A 140 8.74 -34.83 21.88
N ILE A 141 10.03 -34.71 22.15
CA ILE A 141 10.94 -35.85 22.22
C ILE A 141 10.58 -36.67 23.46
N VAL A 142 10.29 -37.95 23.26
CA VAL A 142 10.09 -38.90 24.36
C VAL A 142 11.34 -39.74 24.61
N GLU A 143 12.18 -39.93 23.59
CA GLU A 143 13.39 -40.74 23.68
C GLU A 143 14.41 -40.29 22.62
N VAL A 144 15.69 -40.33 22.97
CA VAL A 144 16.82 -40.11 22.07
C VAL A 144 17.50 -41.46 21.88
N VAL A 145 17.60 -41.93 20.64
CA VAL A 145 18.18 -43.24 20.30
C VAL A 145 19.33 -43.06 19.30
N PRO A 146 20.39 -43.87 19.38
CA PRO A 146 21.42 -43.90 18.34
C PRO A 146 20.83 -44.31 16.99
N ASP A 147 21.39 -43.81 15.89
CA ASP A 147 21.03 -44.26 14.55
C ASP A 147 21.52 -45.70 14.32
N GLU A 148 20.72 -46.50 13.63
CA GLU A 148 21.02 -47.91 13.33
C GLU A 148 22.18 -48.07 12.33
N THR A 149 22.38 -47.10 11.45
CA THR A 149 23.39 -47.12 10.38
C THR A 149 24.68 -46.40 10.77
N GLU A 150 24.57 -45.33 11.56
CA GLU A 150 25.70 -44.52 12.02
C GLU A 150 25.57 -44.27 13.53
N PRO A 151 26.11 -45.14 14.41
CA PRO A 151 25.92 -45.06 15.87
C PRO A 151 26.35 -43.74 16.53
N GLU A 152 27.20 -42.96 15.86
CA GLU A 152 27.64 -41.61 16.26
C GLU A 152 26.57 -40.52 16.04
N THR A 153 25.47 -40.87 15.38
CA THR A 153 24.36 -39.95 15.06
C THR A 153 23.11 -40.32 15.86
N LEU A 154 22.22 -39.33 16.01
CA LEU A 154 21.04 -39.47 16.86
C LEU A 154 19.76 -39.46 16.03
N ARG A 155 18.80 -40.27 16.46
CA ARG A 155 17.40 -40.22 16.07
C ARG A 155 16.54 -39.89 17.28
N PHE A 156 15.41 -39.24 17.02
CA PHE A 156 14.48 -38.80 18.04
C PHE A 156 13.17 -39.54 17.88
N ARG A 157 12.70 -40.15 18.96
CA ARG A 157 11.33 -40.63 19.05
C ARG A 157 10.47 -39.51 19.57
N THR A 158 9.43 -39.16 18.83
CA THR A 158 8.58 -38.01 19.15
C THR A 158 7.15 -38.42 19.45
N LYS A 159 6.43 -37.55 20.15
CA LYS A 159 5.02 -37.71 20.46
C LYS A 159 4.36 -36.33 20.57
N GLY A 160 3.19 -36.16 19.96
CA GLY A 160 2.34 -35.00 20.22
C GLY A 160 1.81 -35.01 21.65
N ASP A 161 1.83 -33.86 22.34
CA ASP A 161 1.37 -33.74 23.73
C ASP A 161 -0.08 -34.21 23.92
N ALA A 162 -0.94 -34.03 22.91
CA ALA A 162 -2.33 -34.45 22.92
C ALA A 162 -2.57 -35.86 22.34
N ASN A 163 -1.53 -36.50 21.79
CA ASN A 163 -1.67 -37.83 21.18
C ASN A 163 -1.60 -38.94 22.25
N ASP A 164 -2.34 -40.03 22.07
CA ASP A 164 -2.27 -41.17 23.00
C ASP A 164 -1.03 -42.03 22.75
N ALA A 165 -0.70 -42.25 21.48
CA ALA A 165 0.43 -43.06 21.03
C ALA A 165 1.65 -42.21 20.67
N VAL A 166 2.83 -42.84 20.74
CA VAL A 166 4.09 -42.30 20.23
C VAL A 166 4.08 -42.33 18.70
N ASP A 167 4.76 -41.40 18.05
CA ASP A 167 4.87 -41.38 16.59
C ASP A 167 5.60 -42.64 16.10
N GLY A 168 5.10 -43.25 15.03
CA GLY A 168 5.63 -44.52 14.53
C GLY A 168 7.02 -44.41 13.88
N GLY A 169 7.39 -43.22 13.42
CA GLY A 169 8.67 -42.95 12.77
C GLY A 169 9.68 -42.33 13.72
N LEU A 170 10.95 -42.73 13.59
CA LEU A 170 12.07 -42.03 14.22
C LEU A 170 12.50 -40.85 13.35
N VAL A 171 12.72 -39.70 13.99
CA VAL A 171 13.16 -38.47 13.32
C VAL A 171 14.68 -38.44 13.27
N HIS A 172 15.26 -38.45 12.08
CA HIS A 172 16.71 -38.31 11.90
C HIS A 172 17.16 -36.87 12.22
N TYR A 173 18.35 -36.68 12.82
CA TYR A 173 18.83 -35.36 13.23
C TYR A 173 18.83 -34.31 12.10
N LYS A 174 19.10 -34.72 10.86
CA LYS A 174 19.06 -33.84 9.67
C LYS A 174 17.66 -33.28 9.35
N ASN A 175 16.61 -33.97 9.78
CA ASN A 175 15.23 -33.55 9.55
C ASN A 175 14.74 -32.57 10.63
N VAL A 176 15.51 -32.37 11.70
CA VAL A 176 15.20 -31.40 12.75
C VAL A 176 15.42 -30.00 12.20
N VAL A 177 14.35 -29.19 12.24
CA VAL A 177 14.38 -27.78 11.84
C VAL A 177 14.83 -26.90 13.00
N GLY A 178 14.43 -27.26 14.23
CA GLY A 178 14.82 -26.56 15.45
C GLY A 178 13.78 -26.69 16.56
N THR A 179 13.91 -25.85 17.58
CA THR A 179 13.02 -25.81 18.75
C THR A 179 12.17 -24.54 18.75
N PRO A 180 10.84 -24.64 18.99
CA PRO A 180 9.98 -23.48 19.16
C PRO A 180 10.34 -22.72 20.45
N VAL A 181 10.71 -21.44 20.30
CA VAL A 181 11.09 -20.55 21.42
C VAL A 181 10.00 -19.57 21.82
N PHE A 182 9.06 -19.30 20.92
CA PHE A 182 7.99 -18.32 21.15
C PHE A 182 6.73 -18.69 20.37
N THR A 183 5.55 -18.38 20.92
CA THR A 183 4.26 -18.63 20.28
C THR A 183 3.33 -17.42 20.44
N ILE A 184 2.58 -17.10 19.38
CA ILE A 184 1.53 -16.09 19.41
C ILE A 184 0.20 -16.78 19.06
N PRO A 185 -0.71 -16.95 20.03
CA PRO A 185 -2.02 -17.54 19.79
C PRO A 185 -2.82 -16.77 18.74
N ARG A 186 -3.62 -17.49 17.94
CA ARG A 186 -4.53 -16.97 16.90
C ARG A 186 -3.88 -16.28 15.70
N LEU A 187 -2.60 -15.91 15.77
CA LEU A 187 -1.92 -15.21 14.68
C LEU A 187 -1.61 -16.14 13.49
N GLY A 188 -1.60 -17.45 13.72
CA GLY A 188 -1.51 -18.46 12.66
C GLY A 188 -2.68 -18.39 11.69
N TYR A 189 -3.92 -18.20 12.18
CA TYR A 189 -5.09 -18.03 11.30
C TYR A 189 -4.98 -16.78 10.41
N LEU A 190 -4.47 -15.67 10.95
CA LEU A 190 -4.27 -14.45 10.16
C LEU A 190 -3.18 -14.65 9.11
N ALA A 191 -2.06 -15.27 9.49
CA ALA A 191 -0.96 -15.55 8.58
C ALA A 191 -1.39 -16.49 7.45
N ASP A 192 -2.12 -17.56 7.77
CA ASP A 192 -2.66 -18.51 6.82
C ASP A 192 -3.64 -17.85 5.85
N TYR A 193 -4.56 -17.01 6.36
CA TYR A 193 -5.51 -16.27 5.52
C TYR A 193 -4.82 -15.31 4.55
N ILE A 194 -3.76 -14.61 4.97
CA ILE A 194 -3.02 -13.68 4.10
C ILE A 194 -2.25 -14.43 2.99
N GLN A 195 -1.83 -15.67 3.25
CA GLN A 195 -1.07 -16.48 2.29
C GLN A 195 -1.98 -17.15 1.24
N HIS A 196 -3.26 -17.36 1.54
CA HIS A 196 -4.20 -18.04 0.65
C HIS A 196 -5.24 -17.08 0.01
N PRO A 197 -5.66 -17.30 -1.25
CA PRO A 197 -6.82 -16.61 -1.81
C PRO A 197 -8.11 -16.98 -1.06
N PRO A 198 -9.04 -16.03 -0.78
CA PRO A 198 -9.07 -14.63 -1.24
C PRO A 198 -8.29 -13.65 -0.37
N GLY A 199 -7.81 -14.05 0.81
CA GLY A 199 -7.17 -13.15 1.77
C GLY A 199 -5.89 -12.49 1.25
N MET A 200 -5.15 -13.19 0.39
CA MET A 200 -4.01 -12.61 -0.33
C MET A 200 -4.39 -11.36 -1.14
N TYR A 201 -5.54 -11.36 -1.84
CA TYR A 201 -5.99 -10.19 -2.61
C TYR A 201 -6.41 -9.04 -1.69
N VAL A 202 -7.00 -9.34 -0.54
CA VAL A 202 -7.36 -8.35 0.48
C VAL A 202 -6.10 -7.70 1.05
N ALA A 203 -5.07 -8.48 1.37
CA ALA A 203 -3.80 -7.95 1.87
C ALA A 203 -3.08 -7.06 0.84
N LEU A 204 -3.02 -7.50 -0.43
CA LEU A 204 -2.41 -6.72 -1.51
C LEU A 204 -3.15 -5.41 -1.78
N SER A 205 -4.49 -5.44 -1.82
CA SER A 205 -5.30 -4.24 -2.02
C SER A 205 -5.19 -3.27 -0.85
N ALA A 206 -5.18 -3.76 0.39
CA ALA A 206 -4.96 -2.94 1.58
C ALA A 206 -3.57 -2.25 1.54
N GLY A 207 -2.52 -2.98 1.16
CA GLY A 207 -1.19 -2.40 0.99
C GLY A 207 -1.14 -1.32 -0.09
N ALA A 208 -1.78 -1.55 -1.24
CA ALA A 208 -1.85 -0.57 -2.32
C ALA A 208 -2.63 0.70 -1.92
N VAL A 209 -3.74 0.55 -1.20
CA VAL A 209 -4.52 1.67 -0.65
C VAL A 209 -3.71 2.46 0.36
N LEU A 210 -2.96 1.78 1.24
CA LEU A 210 -2.10 2.44 2.23
C LEU A 210 -1.00 3.26 1.56
N ILE A 211 -0.35 2.71 0.52
CA ILE A 211 0.61 3.43 -0.31
C ILE A 211 -0.06 4.65 -0.95
N LEU A 212 -1.22 4.48 -1.59
CA LEU A 212 -1.94 5.57 -2.23
C LEU A 212 -2.25 6.68 -1.22
N LEU A 213 -2.77 6.36 -0.02
CA LEU A 213 -3.08 7.34 1.02
C LEU A 213 -1.88 8.15 1.49
N VAL A 214 -0.69 7.56 1.50
CA VAL A 214 0.56 8.26 1.85
C VAL A 214 0.94 9.28 0.76
N PHE A 215 0.84 8.91 -0.51
CA PHE A 215 1.26 9.77 -1.63
C PHE A 215 0.18 10.75 -2.12
N LEU A 216 -1.10 10.47 -1.85
CA LEU A 216 -2.23 11.31 -2.28
C LEU A 216 -2.14 12.77 -1.80
N PRO A 217 -1.86 13.07 -0.51
CA PRO A 217 -1.77 14.45 -0.05
C PRO A 217 -0.61 15.20 -0.71
N ASP A 218 0.50 14.55 -1.05
CA ASP A 218 1.64 15.19 -1.72
C ASP A 218 1.33 15.57 -3.18
N LEU A 219 0.53 14.76 -3.88
CA LEU A 219 0.06 15.07 -5.23
C LEU A 219 -0.86 16.30 -5.24
N PHE A 220 -1.76 16.41 -4.27
CA PHE A 220 -2.72 17.54 -4.20
C PHE A 220 -2.15 18.81 -3.56
N SER A 221 -1.09 18.70 -2.75
CA SER A 221 -0.46 19.87 -2.10
C SER A 221 0.41 20.68 -3.05
N LYS A 222 0.91 20.09 -4.16
CA LYS A 222 1.71 20.78 -5.18
C LYS A 222 0.93 21.79 -6.03
N GLU A 223 -0.39 21.73 -6.07
CA GLU A 223 -1.21 22.68 -6.85
C GLU A 223 -1.58 23.94 -6.07
N GLU A 224 -1.66 23.90 -4.74
CA GLU A 224 -2.03 25.06 -3.92
C GLU A 224 -0.87 26.07 -3.74
N GLU A 225 0.38 25.68 -3.99
CA GLU A 225 1.56 26.53 -3.79
C GLU A 225 1.90 27.44 -4.99
N LYS A 226 1.15 27.36 -6.09
CA LYS A 226 1.35 28.21 -7.28
C LYS A 226 0.75 29.62 -7.19
N GLU A 227 0.20 30.05 -6.04
CA GLU A 227 0.10 31.49 -5.74
C GLU A 227 1.37 31.94 -5.01
N GLY A 228 2.47 32.08 -5.75
CA GLY A 228 3.75 32.52 -5.20
C GLY A 228 3.64 33.84 -4.41
N PRO A 229 4.49 34.09 -3.39
CA PRO A 229 4.47 35.30 -2.57
C PRO A 229 4.48 36.60 -3.39
N GLN A 230 5.03 36.55 -4.60
CA GLN A 230 5.10 37.65 -5.55
C GLN A 230 3.73 38.04 -6.12
N ASP A 231 2.84 37.08 -6.39
CA ASP A 231 1.53 37.36 -6.99
C ASP A 231 0.57 37.93 -5.93
N ARG A 232 0.68 37.43 -4.69
CA ARG A 232 0.02 38.02 -3.52
C ARG A 232 0.45 39.47 -3.25
N LYS A 233 1.75 39.76 -3.38
CA LYS A 233 2.29 41.14 -3.28
C LYS A 233 1.79 42.04 -4.43
N LYS A 234 1.74 41.54 -5.67
CA LYS A 234 1.19 42.28 -6.83
C LYS A 234 -0.30 42.59 -6.69
N LYS A 235 -1.11 41.62 -6.23
CA LYS A 235 -2.56 41.81 -5.97
C LYS A 235 -2.82 42.85 -4.86
N LYS A 236 -2.02 42.82 -3.78
CA LYS A 236 -2.11 43.80 -2.67
C LYS A 236 -1.70 45.21 -3.12
N LYS A 237 -0.65 45.32 -3.96
CA LYS A 237 -0.20 46.61 -4.54
C LYS A 237 -1.23 47.19 -5.52
N ARG A 238 -1.86 46.37 -6.38
CA ARG A 238 -2.94 46.81 -7.29
C ARG A 238 -4.18 47.29 -6.52
N ARG A 239 -4.58 46.58 -5.46
CA ARG A 239 -5.71 47.01 -4.59
C ARG A 239 -5.45 48.35 -3.89
N ARG A 240 -4.23 48.56 -3.37
CA ARG A 240 -3.84 49.84 -2.75
C ARG A 240 -3.86 51.00 -3.76
N ARG A 241 -3.36 50.79 -4.98
CA ARG A 241 -3.39 51.80 -6.06
C ARG A 241 -4.80 52.12 -6.53
N ALA A 242 -5.68 51.11 -6.64
CA ALA A 242 -7.08 51.31 -7.00
C ALA A 242 -7.85 52.10 -5.93
N GLY A 243 -7.59 51.83 -4.64
CA GLY A 243 -8.19 52.58 -3.53
C GLY A 243 -7.74 54.05 -3.48
N GLN A 244 -6.45 54.32 -3.73
CA GLN A 244 -5.93 55.69 -3.79
C GLN A 244 -6.45 56.47 -5.02
N ALA A 245 -6.59 55.83 -6.17
CA ALA A 245 -7.17 56.44 -7.36
C ALA A 245 -8.66 56.78 -7.18
N ALA A 246 -9.43 55.92 -6.49
CA ALA A 246 -10.82 56.16 -6.16
C ALA A 246 -10.99 57.32 -5.15
N ALA A 247 -10.10 57.42 -4.15
CA ALA A 247 -10.10 58.51 -3.18
C ALA A 247 -9.76 59.88 -3.82
N SER A 248 -8.80 59.91 -4.75
CA SER A 248 -8.40 61.12 -5.47
C SER A 248 -9.50 61.66 -6.39
N ARG A 249 -10.26 60.78 -7.06
CA ARG A 249 -11.44 61.18 -7.86
C ARG A 249 -12.58 61.77 -7.02
N LYS A 250 -12.78 61.28 -5.79
CA LYS A 250 -13.85 61.76 -4.89
C LYS A 250 -13.53 63.11 -4.26
N GLY A 251 -12.25 63.47 -4.13
CA GLY A 251 -11.81 64.80 -3.65
C GLY A 251 -11.92 65.91 -4.70
N LYS A 252 -11.78 65.60 -5.98
CA LYS A 252 -11.80 66.60 -7.06
C LYS A 252 -13.22 67.01 -7.51
N GLY A 253 -14.24 66.22 -7.19
CA GLY A 253 -15.65 66.54 -7.45
C GLY A 253 -16.31 67.45 -6.41
N ARG A 254 -15.66 67.72 -5.26
CA ARG A 254 -16.22 68.57 -4.19
C ARG A 254 -15.77 70.04 -4.24
N LYS A 255 -14.85 70.43 -5.12
CA LYS A 255 -14.32 71.81 -5.21
C LYS A 255 -14.98 72.70 -6.27
N HIS A 256 -16.03 72.25 -6.94
CA HIS A 256 -16.73 73.03 -7.98
C HIS A 256 -18.20 73.33 -7.67
N GLN A 257 -18.68 73.11 -6.43
CA GLN A 257 -20.06 73.43 -6.03
C GLN A 257 -20.22 74.57 -5.02
N ASP A 258 -19.12 75.14 -4.49
CA ASP A 258 -19.17 76.32 -3.61
C ASP A 258 -18.66 77.58 -4.33
N VAL A 259 -19.32 77.98 -5.42
CA VAL A 259 -19.28 79.37 -5.90
C VAL A 259 -20.67 79.68 -6.47
N GLY A 260 -21.60 80.09 -5.62
CA GLY A 260 -22.88 80.60 -6.10
C GLY A 260 -24.05 80.37 -5.16
N ASN A 261 -23.99 80.86 -3.92
CA ASN A 261 -25.20 81.35 -3.25
C ASN A 261 -24.87 82.14 -1.97
N ALA A 262 -24.40 83.37 -2.11
CA ALA A 262 -24.44 84.33 -1.01
C ALA A 262 -24.50 85.72 -1.64
N GLU A 263 -25.72 86.25 -1.73
CA GLU A 263 -26.08 87.68 -1.60
C GLU A 263 -27.48 87.90 -2.20
N ARG A 264 -28.51 87.54 -1.42
CA ARG A 264 -29.81 88.24 -1.37
C ARG A 264 -30.34 88.12 0.05
N GLY A 265 -30.49 89.25 0.73
CA GLY A 265 -31.09 89.31 2.06
C GLY A 265 -30.70 90.56 2.83
N SER A 266 -31.06 91.72 2.27
CA SER A 266 -31.10 93.02 2.95
C SER A 266 -32.18 93.04 4.05
N LEU A 267 -31.84 93.55 5.24
CA LEU A 267 -32.53 94.61 6.00
C LEU A 267 -31.81 94.86 7.33
#